data_AF-A0A9E2VDF2-F1
#
_entry.id   AF-A0A9E2VDF2-F1
#
_cell.length_a   1.000
_cell.length_b   1.000
_cell.length_c   1.000
_cell.angle_alpha   90.00
_cell.angle_beta   90.00
_cell.angle_gamma   90.00
#
_symmetry.space_group_name_H-M   'P 1'
#
loop_
_entity.id
_entity.type
_entity.pdbx_description
1 polymer ?
#
loop_
_entity_poly.entity_id
_entity_poly.type
_entity_poly.pdbx_seq_one_letter_code
_entity_poly.pdbx_strand_id
1 'polypeptide(L)'
;MQSMRILPTLLFVLIVLKLTAQQTVPDIRLFPSYEEIVNHFKKNYNTSFDHSIQVQFARKPDGWYVELYNLVVTATKPQSSYVLWSYARKQFQQVPLMPNRKDYNPYWKPNEFEFYQEGFNIHPFFGYRGWSADVCRIYERLPGLNDSLLYAIGRAYSHRASIALWEHSTYGIHSRYDSTFNKSDISYDSVLIFRDRVNEAIRYFKKTQDVNPKFITKVGSIHTKCSNEYIYAYLTLLVLGFETEAQSFITEGLYDDMILSTAENTLNSCPPNSLLITGGDLDTYSMTYLQALRNTRTDVVLANISLLNVGRYIHHLRYHKGVSLQISDQQYSILQQHAVILNDSLPFVSAEDVLAETATHTFSYEWDYLEAESRNIMFAFMETDPNHMNRLNTLMVEHTPNYLYTCDLFILDYIQNNFTNQPLCFSLACQESVTEPYKKDLVSLGLVYQLKTSSQREQADVILKNNKIRLLEKYIWNFKAKDLFLRDMLLGSYKYLFIQEAKSALTIKDTNTAILLIDKYIELFPDSIMTYGHYEATLMDLLIRTHQTNQLNDIASHLLDLVNVFITTKLNPNWQSVPDEHEVALWMYVTNTIKEISPEYLETGNRLRANEYYEKILPFYR
;
A
#
# COMPACT_ATOMS: atom_id res chain seq x y z
N MET A 1 -75.88 0.15 -31.44
CA MET A 1 -74.78 1.10 -31.72
C MET A 1 -74.51 1.82 -30.42
N GLN A 2 -73.39 1.71 -29.71
CA GLN A 2 -71.99 1.62 -30.13
C GLN A 2 -71.23 0.73 -29.14
N SER A 3 -70.56 -0.29 -29.65
CA SER A 3 -69.46 -0.98 -29.00
C SER A 3 -68.24 -0.84 -29.91
N MET A 4 -67.05 -0.81 -29.30
CA MET A 4 -65.72 -0.77 -29.92
C MET A 4 -65.23 0.60 -30.39
N ARG A 5 -64.16 1.08 -29.73
CA ARG A 5 -62.81 1.32 -30.31
C ARG A 5 -62.00 2.28 -29.42
N ILE A 6 -61.43 1.79 -28.32
CA ILE A 6 -60.36 2.52 -27.59
C ILE A 6 -59.13 1.61 -27.29
N LEU A 7 -59.15 0.34 -27.72
CA LEU A 7 -58.06 -0.60 -27.41
C LEU A 7 -56.77 -0.53 -28.29
N PRO A 8 -56.72 0.02 -29.53
CA PRO A 8 -55.46 0.01 -30.29
C PRO A 8 -54.47 1.08 -29.85
N THR A 9 -54.95 2.23 -29.35
CA THR A 9 -54.12 3.41 -29.08
C THR A 9 -53.33 3.27 -27.79
N LEU A 10 -53.89 2.65 -26.75
CA LEU A 10 -53.17 2.40 -25.50
C LEU A 10 -52.09 1.32 -25.65
N LEU A 11 -52.33 0.30 -26.49
CA LEU A 11 -51.35 -0.75 -26.74
C LEU A 11 -50.17 -0.22 -27.58
N PHE A 12 -50.44 0.67 -28.55
CA PHE A 12 -49.40 1.31 -29.36
C PHE A 12 -48.57 2.31 -28.55
N VAL A 13 -49.18 3.06 -27.63
CA VAL A 13 -48.46 3.96 -26.70
C VAL A 13 -47.58 3.16 -25.72
N LEU A 14 -48.04 1.99 -25.23
CA LEU A 14 -47.24 1.11 -24.39
C LEU A 14 -46.10 0.38 -25.13
N ILE A 15 -46.27 0.09 -26.44
CA ILE A 15 -45.23 -0.50 -27.28
C ILE A 15 -44.20 0.57 -27.70
N VAL A 16 -44.62 1.79 -27.99
CA VAL A 16 -43.72 2.92 -28.32
C VAL A 16 -42.97 3.44 -27.08
N LEU A 17 -43.58 3.42 -25.88
CA LEU A 17 -42.89 3.71 -24.62
C LEU A 17 -41.91 2.61 -24.19
N LYS A 18 -42.13 1.34 -24.58
CA LYS A 18 -41.15 0.27 -24.38
C LYS A 18 -40.00 0.29 -25.39
N LEU A 19 -40.17 0.93 -26.54
CA LEU A 19 -39.15 1.05 -27.59
C LEU A 19 -38.30 2.34 -27.50
N THR A 20 -38.56 3.24 -26.55
CA THR A 20 -37.83 4.52 -26.42
C THR A 20 -37.09 4.72 -25.09
N ALA A 21 -37.03 3.71 -24.22
CA ALA A 21 -36.14 3.70 -23.06
C ALA A 21 -35.00 2.68 -23.22
N GLN A 22 -34.40 2.64 -24.41
CA GLN A 22 -33.04 2.12 -24.51
C GLN A 22 -32.15 3.19 -23.88
N GLN A 23 -31.90 3.05 -22.57
CA GLN A 23 -31.07 3.97 -21.80
C GLN A 23 -29.73 4.06 -22.54
N THR A 24 -29.50 5.17 -23.24
CA THR A 24 -28.27 5.36 -24.02
C THR A 24 -27.12 5.33 -23.02
N VAL A 25 -26.20 4.39 -23.20
CA VAL A 25 -25.04 4.29 -22.31
C VAL A 25 -24.24 5.58 -22.43
N PRO A 26 -23.98 6.29 -21.31
CA PRO A 26 -23.18 7.51 -21.35
C PRO A 26 -21.78 7.23 -21.89
N ASP A 27 -21.34 8.01 -22.87
CA ASP A 27 -19.96 8.00 -23.33
C ASP A 27 -19.10 8.75 -22.34
N ILE A 28 -18.32 8.01 -21.56
CA ILE A 28 -17.48 8.53 -20.47
C ILE A 28 -16.44 9.52 -20.99
N ARG A 29 -16.02 9.42 -22.26
CA ARG A 29 -15.07 10.35 -22.88
C ARG A 29 -15.61 11.78 -22.99
N LEU A 30 -16.92 11.95 -22.87
CA LEU A 30 -17.58 13.26 -22.90
C LEU A 30 -17.70 13.89 -21.50
N PHE A 31 -17.37 13.17 -20.43
CA PHE A 31 -17.34 13.73 -19.09
C PHE A 31 -16.01 14.47 -18.88
N PRO A 32 -16.01 15.64 -18.22
CA PRO A 32 -14.80 16.24 -17.71
C PRO A 32 -14.07 15.28 -16.77
N SER A 33 -12.74 15.38 -16.73
CA SER A 33 -11.89 14.70 -15.77
C SER A 33 -12.15 15.18 -14.34
N TYR A 34 -11.76 14.38 -13.36
CA TYR A 34 -11.86 14.77 -11.94
C TYR A 34 -11.12 16.10 -11.66
N GLU A 35 -9.94 16.26 -12.24
CA GLU A 35 -9.14 17.48 -12.08
C GLU A 35 -9.85 18.72 -12.64
N GLU A 36 -10.45 18.62 -13.83
CA GLU A 36 -11.24 19.71 -14.42
C GLU A 36 -12.43 20.09 -13.54
N ILE A 37 -13.11 19.10 -12.94
CA ILE A 37 -14.23 19.32 -12.01
C ILE A 37 -13.76 20.05 -10.74
N VAL A 38 -12.68 19.57 -10.14
CA VAL A 38 -12.10 20.16 -8.93
C VAL A 38 -11.62 21.59 -9.19
N ASN A 39 -10.90 21.82 -10.29
CA ASN A 39 -10.40 23.14 -10.67
C ASN A 39 -11.53 24.11 -11.02
N HIS A 40 -12.57 23.64 -11.72
CA HIS A 40 -13.76 24.42 -11.96
C HIS A 40 -14.43 24.82 -10.63
N PHE A 41 -14.57 23.89 -9.69
CA PHE A 41 -15.18 24.16 -8.40
C PHE A 41 -14.40 25.20 -7.60
N LYS A 42 -13.09 25.01 -7.43
CA LYS A 42 -12.17 25.94 -6.74
C LYS A 42 -12.23 27.36 -7.30
N LYS A 43 -12.31 27.48 -8.62
CA LYS A 43 -12.32 28.77 -9.30
C LYS A 43 -13.62 29.55 -9.07
N ASN A 44 -14.76 28.85 -9.01
CA ASN A 44 -16.08 29.50 -9.08
C ASN A 44 -16.83 29.56 -7.74
N TYR A 45 -16.52 28.68 -6.79
CA TYR A 45 -17.27 28.56 -5.53
C TYR A 45 -16.35 28.74 -4.31
N ASN A 46 -16.93 29.21 -3.21
CA ASN A 46 -16.24 29.30 -1.94
C ASN A 46 -15.80 27.90 -1.48
N THR A 47 -14.55 27.79 -1.03
CA THR A 47 -13.95 26.53 -0.53
C THR A 47 -13.77 26.52 0.99
N SER A 48 -14.06 27.65 1.65
CA SER A 48 -14.11 27.76 3.11
C SER A 48 -15.46 27.27 3.61
N PHE A 49 -15.54 25.98 3.91
CA PHE A 49 -16.68 25.35 4.57
C PHE A 49 -16.43 25.23 6.07
N ASP A 50 -17.51 25.11 6.84
CA ASP A 50 -17.42 24.68 8.24
C ASP A 50 -16.71 23.32 8.33
N HIS A 51 -15.88 23.10 9.35
CA HIS A 51 -15.07 21.88 9.51
C HIS A 51 -15.92 20.59 9.56
N SER A 52 -17.20 20.69 9.95
CA SER A 52 -18.14 19.56 9.91
C SER A 52 -18.62 19.18 8.50
N ILE A 53 -18.38 20.03 7.49
CA ILE A 53 -18.85 19.83 6.12
C ILE A 53 -17.73 19.36 5.21
N GLN A 54 -17.85 18.12 4.74
CA GLN A 54 -16.96 17.55 3.74
C GLN A 54 -17.55 17.70 2.34
N VAL A 55 -16.77 18.28 1.43
CA VAL A 55 -17.12 18.37 0.01
C VAL A 55 -16.57 17.15 -0.72
N GLN A 56 -17.45 16.43 -1.41
CA GLN A 56 -17.12 15.30 -2.25
C GLN A 56 -17.67 15.49 -3.67
N PHE A 57 -17.13 14.75 -4.63
CA PHE A 57 -17.62 14.75 -6.00
C PHE A 57 -18.11 13.36 -6.38
N ALA A 58 -19.18 13.29 -7.16
CA ALA A 58 -19.71 12.02 -7.67
C ALA A 58 -19.93 12.08 -9.17
N ARG A 59 -19.38 11.10 -9.90
CA ARG A 59 -19.65 10.93 -11.34
C ARG A 59 -20.77 9.92 -11.52
N LYS A 60 -21.99 10.41 -11.71
CA LYS A 60 -23.21 9.62 -11.94
C LYS A 60 -23.51 9.52 -13.44
N PRO A 61 -24.40 8.62 -13.90
CA PRO A 61 -24.71 8.45 -15.32
C PRO A 61 -25.17 9.72 -16.05
N ASP A 62 -25.79 10.66 -15.34
CA ASP A 62 -26.36 11.90 -15.86
C ASP A 62 -25.49 13.14 -15.65
N GLY A 63 -24.37 13.04 -14.94
CA GLY A 63 -23.46 14.16 -14.74
C GLY A 63 -22.49 14.03 -13.57
N TRP A 64 -21.74 15.12 -13.35
CA TRP A 64 -20.93 15.30 -12.15
C TRP A 64 -21.73 16.05 -11.10
N TYR A 65 -21.63 15.58 -9.86
CA TYR A 65 -22.27 16.16 -8.71
C TYR A 65 -21.22 16.67 -7.74
N VAL A 66 -21.53 17.78 -7.08
CA VAL A 66 -20.91 18.17 -5.82
C VAL A 66 -21.85 17.75 -4.69
N GLU A 67 -21.30 17.01 -3.72
CA GLU A 67 -22.03 16.46 -2.59
C GLU A 67 -21.44 17.00 -1.30
N LEU A 68 -22.31 17.51 -0.42
CA LEU A 68 -21.93 18.03 0.90
C LEU A 68 -22.35 17.01 1.95
N TYR A 69 -21.37 16.47 2.66
CA TYR A 69 -21.57 15.53 3.76
C TYR A 69 -21.38 16.26 5.08
N ASN A 70 -22.31 16.05 6.01
CA ASN A 70 -22.15 16.52 7.39
C ASN A 70 -21.57 15.36 8.21
N LEU A 71 -20.31 15.50 8.61
CA LEU A 71 -19.57 14.46 9.34
C LEU A 71 -20.12 14.20 10.74
N VAL A 72 -20.90 15.14 11.31
CA VAL A 72 -21.50 15.03 12.65
C VAL A 72 -22.88 14.36 12.59
N VAL A 73 -23.66 14.61 11.53
CA VAL A 73 -25.09 14.23 11.47
C VAL A 73 -25.34 13.01 10.57
N THR A 74 -24.75 12.99 9.36
CA THR A 74 -24.94 11.89 8.40
C THR A 74 -23.71 11.73 7.52
N ALA A 75 -22.79 10.85 7.91
CA ALA A 75 -21.65 10.51 7.06
C ALA A 75 -22.01 9.56 5.91
N THR A 76 -23.22 8.98 5.93
CA THR A 76 -23.60 7.85 5.06
C THR A 76 -24.36 8.29 3.80
N LYS A 77 -24.88 9.52 3.82
CA LYS A 77 -25.63 10.16 2.74
C LYS A 77 -25.31 11.65 2.76
N PRO A 78 -25.24 12.28 1.58
CA PRO A 78 -24.99 13.70 1.53
C PRO A 78 -26.18 14.46 2.10
N GLN A 79 -25.90 15.50 2.87
CA GLN A 79 -26.90 16.49 3.29
C GLN A 79 -27.47 17.21 2.06
N SER A 80 -26.61 17.50 1.08
CA SER A 80 -26.99 18.16 -0.18
C SER A 80 -26.21 17.57 -1.35
N SER A 81 -26.87 17.42 -2.51
CA SER A 81 -26.27 16.91 -3.75
C SER A 81 -26.72 17.77 -4.93
N TYR A 82 -25.77 18.40 -5.62
CA TYR A 82 -26.05 19.34 -6.72
C TYR A 82 -25.36 18.91 -8.00
N VAL A 83 -26.05 18.98 -9.14
CA VAL A 83 -25.44 18.74 -10.46
C VAL A 83 -24.51 19.90 -10.77
N LEU A 84 -23.20 19.65 -10.77
CA LEU A 84 -22.19 20.63 -11.14
C LEU A 84 -21.93 20.64 -12.66
N TRP A 85 -22.01 19.48 -13.31
CA TRP A 85 -21.92 19.36 -14.77
C TRP A 85 -22.94 18.34 -15.28
N SER A 86 -23.68 18.69 -16.34
CA SER A 86 -24.76 17.86 -16.89
C SER A 86 -24.33 17.14 -18.16
N TYR A 87 -24.49 15.81 -18.19
CA TYR A 87 -24.21 15.00 -19.37
C TYR A 87 -25.15 15.29 -20.54
N ALA A 88 -26.43 15.56 -20.25
CA ALA A 88 -27.43 15.87 -21.28
C ALA A 88 -27.14 17.22 -21.96
N ARG A 89 -26.64 18.20 -21.21
CA ARG A 89 -26.36 19.56 -21.71
C ARG A 89 -24.90 19.80 -22.11
N LYS A 90 -23.99 18.88 -21.75
CA LYS A 90 -22.53 19.00 -21.94
C LYS A 90 -21.94 20.28 -21.35
N GLN A 91 -22.51 20.77 -20.24
CA GLN A 91 -22.11 22.06 -19.67
C GLN A 91 -22.18 22.05 -18.15
N PHE A 92 -21.38 22.92 -17.54
CA PHE A 92 -21.45 23.22 -16.11
C PHE A 92 -22.78 23.89 -15.76
N GLN A 93 -23.29 23.60 -14.57
CA GLN A 93 -24.49 24.22 -14.02
C GLN A 93 -24.11 25.12 -12.86
N GLN A 94 -24.90 26.17 -12.64
CA GLN A 94 -24.79 26.98 -11.43
C GLN A 94 -25.34 26.16 -10.25
N VAL A 95 -24.51 25.94 -9.22
CA VAL A 95 -24.97 25.32 -7.98
C VAL A 95 -25.29 26.39 -6.93
N PRO A 96 -26.24 26.15 -6.00
CA PRO A 96 -26.64 27.11 -4.98
C PRO A 96 -25.65 27.18 -3.81
N LEU A 97 -24.36 27.40 -4.14
CA LEU A 97 -23.27 27.60 -3.20
C LEU A 97 -22.74 29.02 -3.33
N MET A 98 -22.13 29.53 -2.26
CA MET A 98 -21.56 30.89 -2.28
C MET A 98 -20.47 30.99 -3.37
N PRO A 99 -20.50 32.03 -4.21
CA PRO A 99 -19.45 32.23 -5.21
C PRO A 99 -18.13 32.58 -4.53
N ASN A 100 -17.01 32.26 -5.17
CA ASN A 100 -15.69 32.65 -4.69
C ASN A 100 -15.55 34.19 -4.72
N ARG A 101 -15.27 34.84 -3.57
CA ARG A 101 -15.30 36.32 -3.46
C ARG A 101 -13.97 37.02 -3.27
N LYS A 102 -12.85 36.33 -2.98
CA LYS A 102 -11.43 36.80 -3.03
C LYS A 102 -10.46 35.97 -2.18
N ASP A 103 -10.96 35.09 -1.32
CA ASP A 103 -10.12 34.25 -0.43
C ASP A 103 -9.80 32.91 -1.10
N TYR A 104 -9.13 32.98 -2.25
CA TYR A 104 -8.67 31.80 -2.97
C TYR A 104 -7.65 31.06 -2.11
N ASN A 105 -8.02 29.87 -1.60
CA ASN A 105 -7.08 28.95 -1.00
C ASN A 105 -6.53 28.01 -2.11
N PRO A 106 -5.32 28.27 -2.67
CA PRO A 106 -4.71 27.39 -3.68
C PRO A 106 -4.49 25.97 -3.16
N TYR A 107 -4.38 25.81 -1.83
CA TYR A 107 -4.03 24.55 -1.18
C TYR A 107 -5.26 23.72 -0.80
N TRP A 108 -6.49 24.22 -0.95
CA TRP A 108 -7.69 23.43 -0.67
C TRP A 108 -7.73 22.20 -1.59
N LYS A 109 -7.88 21.01 -1.00
CA LYS A 109 -8.06 19.76 -1.74
C LYS A 109 -9.38 19.11 -1.31
N PRO A 110 -10.28 18.78 -2.25
CA PRO A 110 -11.46 18.00 -1.94
C PRO A 110 -11.05 16.55 -1.70
N ASN A 111 -11.21 16.09 -0.46
CA ASN A 111 -10.71 14.79 0.02
C ASN A 111 -9.20 14.62 -0.17
N GLU A 112 -8.46 14.46 0.92
CA GLU A 112 -7.00 14.35 0.87
C GLU A 112 -6.49 12.96 0.44
N PHE A 113 -7.39 12.00 0.24
CA PHE A 113 -7.01 10.63 -0.10
C PHE A 113 -6.80 10.46 -1.61
N GLU A 114 -5.55 10.21 -2.00
CA GLU A 114 -5.13 9.87 -3.37
C GLU A 114 -6.00 8.75 -4.01
N PHE A 115 -6.41 7.76 -3.20
CA PHE A 115 -7.29 6.66 -3.62
C PHE A 115 -8.65 7.11 -4.17
N TYR A 116 -9.15 8.27 -3.74
CA TYR A 116 -10.43 8.80 -4.19
C TYR A 116 -10.38 9.25 -5.65
N GLN A 117 -9.30 9.92 -6.05
CA GLN A 117 -9.06 10.32 -7.43
C GLN A 117 -8.85 9.10 -8.34
N GLU A 118 -8.05 8.12 -7.88
CA GLU A 118 -7.79 6.89 -8.63
C GLU A 118 -9.08 6.15 -9.02
N GLY A 119 -10.08 6.15 -8.13
CA GLY A 119 -11.39 5.58 -8.40
C GLY A 119 -12.08 6.15 -9.65
N PHE A 120 -11.92 7.45 -9.92
CA PHE A 120 -12.48 8.08 -11.14
C PHE A 120 -11.70 7.76 -12.42
N ASN A 121 -10.42 7.37 -12.29
CA ASN A 121 -9.61 6.93 -13.43
C ASN A 121 -9.97 5.49 -13.83
N ILE A 122 -10.34 4.65 -12.85
CA ILE A 122 -10.71 3.25 -13.08
C ILE A 122 -12.18 3.12 -13.49
N HIS A 123 -13.08 3.76 -12.77
CA HIS A 123 -14.50 3.44 -12.84
C HIS A 123 -15.28 4.48 -13.65
N PRO A 124 -16.15 4.05 -14.59
CA PRO A 124 -16.96 4.98 -15.37
C PRO A 124 -17.91 5.80 -14.47
N PHE A 125 -18.38 5.23 -13.35
CA PHE A 125 -19.13 5.93 -12.32
C PHE A 125 -18.52 5.67 -10.94
N PHE A 126 -18.39 6.69 -10.11
CA PHE A 126 -17.72 6.60 -8.81
C PHE A 126 -18.10 7.76 -7.88
N GLY A 127 -17.82 7.62 -6.58
CA GLY A 127 -18.00 8.70 -5.59
C GLY A 127 -19.40 8.81 -4.97
N TYR A 128 -20.30 7.84 -5.15
CA TYR A 128 -21.64 7.86 -4.55
C TYR A 128 -22.13 6.47 -4.17
N ARG A 129 -23.01 6.37 -3.15
CA ARG A 129 -23.60 5.08 -2.78
C ARG A 129 -24.36 4.46 -3.97
N GLY A 130 -24.03 3.20 -4.28
CA GLY A 130 -24.63 2.48 -5.41
C GLY A 130 -23.83 2.54 -6.72
N TRP A 131 -22.72 3.30 -6.78
CA TRP A 131 -21.90 3.42 -8.00
C TRP A 131 -21.55 2.08 -8.65
N SER A 132 -21.13 1.12 -7.83
CA SER A 132 -20.73 -0.22 -8.29
C SER A 132 -21.90 -1.02 -8.88
N ALA A 133 -23.12 -0.80 -8.37
CA ALA A 133 -24.33 -1.39 -8.94
C ALA A 133 -24.63 -0.83 -10.33
N ASP A 134 -24.48 0.49 -10.49
CA ASP A 134 -24.71 1.16 -11.77
C ASP A 134 -23.66 0.79 -12.82
N VAL A 135 -22.39 0.64 -12.44
CA VAL A 135 -21.33 0.13 -13.33
C VAL A 135 -21.71 -1.25 -13.87
N CYS A 136 -22.04 -2.21 -12.99
CA CYS A 136 -22.48 -3.55 -13.38
C CYS A 136 -23.73 -3.49 -14.28
N ARG A 137 -24.80 -2.80 -13.82
CA ARG A 137 -26.10 -2.74 -14.50
C ARG A 137 -26.01 -2.19 -15.92
N ILE A 138 -25.17 -1.18 -16.14
CA ILE A 138 -25.06 -0.47 -17.42
C ILE A 138 -24.08 -1.16 -18.36
N TYR A 139 -22.89 -1.53 -17.89
CA TYR A 139 -21.81 -1.97 -18.78
C TYR A 139 -21.78 -3.48 -19.05
N GLU A 140 -22.28 -4.33 -18.16
CA GLU A 140 -22.24 -5.80 -18.37
C GLU A 140 -23.01 -6.27 -19.60
N ARG A 141 -24.00 -5.48 -20.03
CA ARG A 141 -24.89 -5.81 -21.15
C ARG A 141 -24.32 -5.38 -22.50
N LEU A 142 -23.20 -4.67 -22.51
CA LEU A 142 -22.59 -4.18 -23.73
C LEU A 142 -21.76 -5.27 -24.40
N PRO A 143 -21.90 -5.47 -25.72
CA PRO A 143 -20.99 -6.33 -26.47
C PRO A 143 -19.63 -5.65 -26.64
N GLY A 144 -18.56 -6.45 -26.72
CA GLY A 144 -17.22 -5.96 -27.11
C GLY A 144 -16.57 -5.01 -26.10
N LEU A 145 -16.75 -5.25 -24.79
CA LEU A 145 -16.07 -4.48 -23.75
C LEU A 145 -14.54 -4.53 -23.91
N ASN A 146 -13.89 -3.36 -23.78
CA ASN A 146 -12.43 -3.29 -23.70
C ASN A 146 -11.92 -3.73 -22.32
N ASP A 147 -10.61 -3.91 -22.22
CA ASP A 147 -9.89 -4.28 -21.00
C ASP A 147 -10.19 -3.37 -19.80
N SER A 148 -10.18 -2.06 -19.99
CA SER A 148 -10.49 -1.07 -18.93
C SER A 148 -11.90 -1.21 -18.36
N LEU A 149 -12.91 -1.40 -19.21
CA LEU A 149 -14.29 -1.60 -18.75
C LEU A 149 -14.48 -2.96 -18.09
N LEU A 150 -13.85 -4.02 -18.62
CA LEU A 150 -13.84 -5.34 -17.97
C LEU A 150 -13.23 -5.24 -16.56
N TYR A 151 -12.11 -4.53 -16.44
CA TYR A 151 -11.44 -4.29 -15.16
C TYR A 151 -12.31 -3.49 -14.20
N ALA A 152 -12.96 -2.42 -14.70
CA ALA A 152 -13.86 -1.59 -13.90
C ALA A 152 -15.07 -2.37 -13.36
N ILE A 153 -15.64 -3.31 -14.15
CA ILE A 153 -16.71 -4.20 -13.72
C ILE A 153 -16.20 -5.18 -12.65
N GLY A 154 -15.03 -5.78 -12.85
CA GLY A 154 -14.41 -6.66 -11.85
C GLY A 154 -14.19 -5.95 -10.51
N ARG A 155 -13.66 -4.73 -10.54
CA ARG A 155 -13.50 -3.88 -9.34
C ARG A 155 -14.85 -3.48 -8.72
N ALA A 156 -15.90 -3.26 -9.53
CA ALA A 156 -17.25 -3.01 -9.02
C ALA A 156 -17.84 -4.23 -8.29
N TYR A 157 -17.61 -5.44 -8.79
CA TYR A 157 -17.99 -6.68 -8.11
C TYR A 157 -17.23 -6.89 -6.79
N SER A 158 -15.91 -6.64 -6.79
CA SER A 158 -15.08 -6.68 -5.58
C SER A 158 -15.62 -5.73 -4.50
N HIS A 159 -15.96 -4.49 -4.88
CA HIS A 159 -16.61 -3.55 -3.98
C HIS A 159 -17.98 -4.05 -3.48
N ARG A 160 -18.81 -4.62 -4.36
CA ARG A 160 -20.11 -5.20 -3.99
C ARG A 160 -19.99 -6.41 -3.07
N ALA A 161 -18.91 -7.19 -3.18
CA ALA A 161 -18.62 -8.26 -2.25
C ALA A 161 -18.43 -7.70 -0.84
N SER A 162 -17.59 -6.67 -0.68
CA SER A 162 -17.40 -6.05 0.63
C SER A 162 -18.73 -5.51 1.20
N ILE A 163 -19.54 -4.82 0.40
CA ILE A 163 -20.88 -4.36 0.81
C ILE A 163 -21.74 -5.50 1.38
N ALA A 164 -21.70 -6.70 0.80
CA ALA A 164 -22.52 -7.83 1.22
C ALA A 164 -22.26 -8.27 2.67
N LEU A 165 -21.04 -8.06 3.17
CA LEU A 165 -20.68 -8.36 4.55
C LEU A 165 -20.96 -7.19 5.50
N TRP A 166 -20.84 -5.94 5.02
CA TRP A 166 -20.73 -4.77 5.89
C TRP A 166 -21.90 -3.77 5.84
N GLU A 167 -22.82 -3.85 4.88
CA GLU A 167 -24.00 -2.94 4.80
C GLU A 167 -25.26 -3.47 5.53
N HIS A 168 -25.21 -4.65 6.16
CA HIS A 168 -26.32 -5.16 6.99
C HIS A 168 -26.25 -4.69 8.46
N SER A 169 -25.12 -4.17 8.92
CA SER A 169 -25.08 -3.40 10.18
C SER A 169 -25.54 -1.97 9.89
N THR A 170 -26.42 -1.46 10.75
CA THR A 170 -27.28 -0.28 10.57
C THR A 170 -26.59 1.09 10.37
N TYR A 171 -25.30 1.15 10.03
CA TYR A 171 -24.54 2.41 9.97
C TYR A 171 -23.62 2.48 8.75
N GLY A 172 -24.10 2.99 7.61
CA GLY A 172 -23.26 3.15 6.41
C GLY A 172 -21.94 3.90 6.66
N ILE A 173 -20.91 3.65 5.84
CA ILE A 173 -19.58 4.30 5.77
C ILE A 173 -18.74 4.26 7.07
N HIS A 174 -19.35 4.35 8.26
CA HIS A 174 -18.79 4.08 9.58
C HIS A 174 -19.00 2.64 10.08
N SER A 175 -19.77 1.78 9.39
CA SER A 175 -19.91 0.34 9.76
C SER A 175 -18.64 -0.49 9.56
N ARG A 176 -17.53 0.10 9.07
CA ARG A 176 -16.23 -0.59 9.08
C ARG A 176 -15.70 -0.82 10.50
N TYR A 177 -16.26 -0.10 11.46
CA TYR A 177 -15.83 0.04 12.84
C TYR A 177 -16.89 -0.56 13.75
N ASP A 178 -16.93 -1.89 13.75
CA ASP A 178 -17.86 -2.66 14.57
C ASP A 178 -17.43 -2.62 16.03
N SER A 179 -18.32 -2.26 16.96
CA SER A 179 -17.97 -1.96 18.36
C SER A 179 -17.60 -3.19 19.19
N THR A 180 -17.85 -4.40 18.67
CA THR A 180 -17.22 -5.67 19.07
C THR A 180 -17.56 -6.70 17.99
N PHE A 181 -16.58 -7.27 17.30
CA PHE A 181 -16.86 -8.31 16.30
C PHE A 181 -17.49 -9.55 16.95
N ASN A 182 -18.70 -9.91 16.53
CA ASN A 182 -19.27 -11.22 16.82
C ASN A 182 -19.62 -11.93 15.51
N LYS A 183 -19.12 -13.16 15.35
CA LYS A 183 -19.41 -13.99 14.17
C LYS A 183 -20.92 -14.16 13.91
N SER A 184 -21.76 -14.11 14.95
CA SER A 184 -23.22 -14.19 14.80
C SER A 184 -23.84 -13.02 14.01
N ASP A 185 -23.12 -11.91 13.87
CA ASP A 185 -23.63 -10.70 13.23
C ASP A 185 -23.58 -10.79 11.70
N ILE A 186 -22.86 -11.80 11.18
CA ILE A 186 -22.76 -12.07 9.74
C ILE A 186 -23.61 -13.29 9.41
N SER A 187 -24.70 -13.05 8.67
CA SER A 187 -25.56 -14.12 8.19
C SER A 187 -24.82 -15.00 7.16
N TYR A 188 -25.16 -16.29 7.13
CA TYR A 188 -24.60 -17.19 6.13
C TYR A 188 -24.97 -16.77 4.69
N ASP A 189 -26.16 -16.20 4.50
CA ASP A 189 -26.57 -15.64 3.20
C ASP A 189 -25.66 -14.50 2.75
N SER A 190 -25.23 -13.63 3.66
CA SER A 190 -24.25 -12.58 3.38
C SER A 190 -22.90 -13.16 2.93
N VAL A 191 -22.47 -14.28 3.53
CA VAL A 191 -21.27 -15.02 3.11
C VAL A 191 -21.44 -15.59 1.71
N LEU A 192 -22.59 -16.19 1.38
CA LEU A 192 -22.86 -16.71 0.03
C LEU A 192 -22.86 -15.58 -1.00
N ILE A 193 -23.50 -14.45 -0.72
CA ILE A 193 -23.49 -13.28 -1.60
C ILE A 193 -22.06 -12.74 -1.77
N PHE A 194 -21.28 -12.66 -0.69
CA PHE A 194 -19.86 -12.27 -0.77
C PHE A 194 -19.10 -13.17 -1.75
N ARG A 195 -19.20 -14.50 -1.57
CA ARG A 195 -18.52 -15.48 -2.43
C ARG A 195 -18.91 -15.33 -3.90
N ASP A 196 -20.21 -15.20 -4.17
CA ASP A 196 -20.70 -15.01 -5.54
C ASP A 196 -20.14 -13.74 -6.17
N ARG A 197 -20.09 -12.63 -5.43
CA ARG A 197 -19.57 -11.35 -5.94
C ARG A 197 -18.05 -11.39 -6.14
N VAL A 198 -17.29 -12.05 -5.27
CA VAL A 198 -15.84 -12.23 -5.51
C VAL A 198 -15.59 -13.12 -6.73
N ASN A 199 -16.34 -14.22 -6.89
CA ASN A 199 -16.22 -15.08 -8.07
C ASN A 199 -16.51 -14.31 -9.37
N GLU A 200 -17.48 -13.41 -9.35
CA GLU A 200 -17.75 -12.51 -10.46
C GLU A 200 -16.61 -11.51 -10.71
N ALA A 201 -16.02 -10.93 -9.66
CA ALA A 201 -14.84 -10.07 -9.77
C ALA A 201 -13.68 -10.81 -10.45
N ILE A 202 -13.36 -12.01 -9.96
CA ILE A 202 -12.34 -12.92 -10.50
C ILE A 202 -12.62 -13.23 -11.97
N ARG A 203 -13.87 -13.54 -12.32
CA ARG A 203 -14.27 -13.82 -13.71
C ARG A 203 -13.98 -12.64 -14.63
N TYR A 204 -14.26 -11.42 -14.19
CA TYR A 204 -13.97 -10.22 -14.98
C TYR A 204 -12.48 -9.90 -15.05
N PHE A 205 -11.70 -10.12 -13.98
CA PHE A 205 -10.25 -9.97 -14.04
C PHE A 205 -9.60 -10.98 -14.99
N LYS A 206 -10.07 -12.23 -15.03
CA LYS A 206 -9.66 -13.21 -16.04
C LYS A 206 -9.99 -12.75 -17.46
N LYS A 207 -11.20 -12.21 -17.70
CA LYS A 207 -11.55 -11.63 -19.01
C LYS A 207 -10.65 -10.45 -19.39
N THR A 208 -10.32 -9.57 -18.45
CA THR A 208 -9.35 -8.49 -18.68
C THR A 208 -8.00 -9.07 -19.08
N GLN A 209 -7.53 -10.10 -18.38
CA GLN A 209 -6.27 -10.79 -18.70
C GLN A 209 -6.31 -11.45 -20.09
N ASP A 210 -7.42 -12.06 -20.48
CA ASP A 210 -7.58 -12.68 -21.81
C ASP A 210 -7.53 -11.63 -22.94
N VAL A 211 -8.11 -10.44 -22.71
CA VAL A 211 -8.11 -9.34 -23.69
C VAL A 211 -6.76 -8.61 -23.72
N ASN A 212 -6.16 -8.38 -22.55
CA ASN A 212 -4.89 -7.70 -22.41
C ASN A 212 -4.05 -8.34 -21.28
N PRO A 213 -3.20 -9.34 -21.59
CA PRO A 213 -2.34 -9.98 -20.60
C PRO A 213 -1.31 -9.04 -19.96
N LYS A 214 -1.04 -7.89 -20.60
CA LYS A 214 -0.09 -6.87 -20.14
C LYS A 214 -0.76 -5.73 -19.37
N PHE A 215 -2.06 -5.85 -19.06
CA PHE A 215 -2.77 -4.83 -18.31
C PHE A 215 -2.14 -4.67 -16.91
N ILE A 216 -1.71 -3.45 -16.58
CA ILE A 216 -1.05 -3.12 -15.32
C ILE A 216 -2.04 -2.44 -14.37
N THR A 217 -1.96 -2.80 -13.09
CA THR A 217 -2.71 -2.20 -12.00
C THR A 217 -1.74 -1.66 -10.95
N LYS A 218 -2.25 -0.97 -9.93
CA LYS A 218 -1.44 -0.48 -8.79
C LYS A 218 -0.70 -1.59 -8.03
N VAL A 219 -1.21 -2.82 -8.08
CA VAL A 219 -0.66 -3.98 -7.35
C VAL A 219 0.07 -4.96 -8.28
N GLY A 220 0.50 -4.50 -9.46
CA GLY A 220 1.17 -5.30 -10.50
C GLY A 220 0.24 -5.65 -11.65
N SER A 221 0.59 -6.68 -12.42
CA SER A 221 -0.20 -7.13 -13.57
C SER A 221 -1.64 -7.53 -13.19
N ILE A 222 -2.50 -7.60 -14.19
CA ILE A 222 -3.87 -8.11 -14.03
C ILE A 222 -3.90 -9.55 -13.49
N HIS A 223 -2.87 -10.35 -13.78
CA HIS A 223 -2.74 -11.69 -13.20
C HIS A 223 -2.56 -11.59 -11.69
N THR A 224 -1.59 -10.80 -11.21
CA THR A 224 -1.37 -10.58 -9.77
C THR A 224 -2.62 -10.00 -9.11
N LYS A 225 -3.28 -9.02 -9.73
CA LYS A 225 -4.53 -8.45 -9.18
C LYS A 225 -5.64 -9.50 -9.07
N CYS A 226 -5.79 -10.37 -10.08
CA CYS A 226 -6.75 -11.47 -10.03
C CYS A 226 -6.42 -12.44 -8.88
N SER A 227 -5.15 -12.78 -8.70
CA SER A 227 -4.67 -13.70 -7.66
C SER A 227 -4.86 -13.12 -6.26
N ASN A 228 -4.56 -11.83 -6.08
CA ASN A 228 -4.84 -11.10 -4.84
C ASN A 228 -6.34 -11.12 -4.49
N GLU A 229 -7.24 -11.18 -5.47
CA GLU A 229 -8.69 -11.28 -5.21
C GLU A 229 -9.08 -12.62 -4.57
N TYR A 230 -8.42 -13.73 -4.93
CA TYR A 230 -8.60 -15.02 -4.25
C TYR A 230 -8.13 -14.95 -2.79
N ILE A 231 -6.95 -14.37 -2.55
CA ILE A 231 -6.40 -14.30 -1.20
C ILE A 231 -7.15 -13.29 -0.33
N TYR A 232 -7.64 -12.20 -0.92
CA TYR A 232 -8.56 -11.28 -0.26
C TYR A 232 -9.81 -12.03 0.24
N ALA A 233 -10.43 -12.89 -0.59
CA ALA A 233 -11.57 -13.68 -0.17
C ALA A 233 -11.23 -14.70 0.91
N TYR A 234 -10.13 -15.44 0.74
CA TYR A 234 -9.62 -16.38 1.73
C TYR A 234 -9.41 -15.69 3.09
N LEU A 235 -8.62 -14.62 3.12
CA LEU A 235 -8.27 -13.91 4.35
C LEU A 235 -9.52 -13.28 5.00
N THR A 236 -10.41 -12.68 4.21
CA THR A 236 -11.65 -12.10 4.73
C THR A 236 -12.50 -13.16 5.43
N LEU A 237 -12.74 -14.31 4.78
CA LEU A 237 -13.54 -15.38 5.35
C LEU A 237 -12.87 -16.05 6.54
N LEU A 238 -11.54 -16.19 6.51
CA LEU A 238 -10.74 -16.71 7.62
C LEU A 238 -10.85 -15.83 8.87
N VAL A 239 -10.72 -14.51 8.70
CA VAL A 239 -10.88 -13.52 9.79
C VAL A 239 -12.30 -13.57 10.38
N LEU A 240 -13.29 -13.88 9.54
CA LEU A 240 -14.68 -14.05 9.97
C LEU A 240 -15.01 -15.44 10.53
N GLY A 241 -14.03 -16.35 10.59
CA GLY A 241 -14.18 -17.70 11.11
C GLY A 241 -14.95 -18.66 10.19
N PHE A 242 -15.04 -18.36 8.89
CA PHE A 242 -15.63 -19.23 7.84
C PHE A 242 -14.53 -20.02 7.11
N GLU A 243 -13.81 -20.87 7.84
CA GLU A 243 -12.61 -21.58 7.36
C GLU A 243 -12.88 -22.48 6.14
N THR A 244 -14.02 -23.17 6.10
CA THR A 244 -14.38 -24.05 4.98
C THR A 244 -14.59 -23.23 3.70
N GLU A 245 -15.32 -22.12 3.80
CA GLU A 245 -15.55 -21.21 2.69
C GLU A 245 -14.26 -20.51 2.27
N ALA A 246 -13.42 -20.10 3.23
CA ALA A 246 -12.11 -19.51 2.97
C ALA A 246 -11.26 -20.46 2.13
N GLN A 247 -11.10 -21.71 2.57
CA GLN A 247 -10.26 -22.71 1.91
C GLN A 247 -10.66 -22.95 0.45
N SER A 248 -11.94 -22.74 0.09
CA SER A 248 -12.41 -22.88 -1.30
C SER A 248 -11.79 -21.90 -2.29
N PHE A 249 -11.14 -20.82 -1.81
CA PHE A 249 -10.42 -19.86 -2.64
C PHE A 249 -8.92 -20.18 -2.80
N ILE A 250 -8.39 -21.17 -2.07
CA ILE A 250 -6.99 -21.58 -2.23
C ILE A 250 -6.89 -22.60 -3.36
N THR A 251 -6.28 -22.18 -4.46
CA THR A 251 -6.02 -23.02 -5.65
C THR A 251 -4.55 -22.90 -6.07
N GLU A 252 -4.01 -23.91 -6.75
CA GLU A 252 -2.67 -23.82 -7.34
C GLU A 252 -2.58 -22.77 -8.46
N GLY A 253 -1.38 -22.25 -8.71
CA GLY A 253 -1.09 -21.37 -9.85
C GLY A 253 -1.55 -19.92 -9.69
N LEU A 254 -1.79 -19.45 -8.46
CA LEU A 254 -2.13 -18.04 -8.22
C LEU A 254 -0.94 -17.10 -8.37
N TYR A 255 0.25 -17.49 -7.93
CA TYR A 255 1.44 -16.64 -8.03
C TYR A 255 2.54 -17.33 -8.81
N ASP A 256 3.32 -16.54 -9.54
CA ASP A 256 4.51 -17.00 -10.24
C ASP A 256 5.61 -17.43 -9.24
N ASP A 257 6.51 -18.32 -9.71
CA ASP A 257 7.56 -18.91 -8.89
C ASP A 257 8.48 -17.88 -8.21
N MET A 258 8.72 -16.73 -8.84
CA MET A 258 9.52 -15.65 -8.25
C MET A 258 8.84 -15.02 -7.03
N ILE A 259 7.53 -14.78 -7.10
CA ILE A 259 6.75 -14.23 -5.98
C ILE A 259 6.71 -15.26 -4.85
N LEU A 260 6.44 -16.53 -5.17
CA LEU A 260 6.42 -17.62 -4.19
C LEU A 260 7.79 -17.83 -3.54
N SER A 261 8.87 -17.82 -4.33
CA SER A 261 10.22 -17.94 -3.78
C SER A 261 10.50 -16.78 -2.83
N THR A 262 10.21 -15.54 -3.23
CA THR A 262 10.44 -14.38 -2.35
C THR A 262 9.62 -14.45 -1.07
N ALA A 263 8.36 -14.85 -1.14
CA ALA A 263 7.51 -15.04 0.02
C ALA A 263 8.06 -16.13 0.97
N GLU A 264 8.52 -17.26 0.43
CA GLU A 264 9.16 -18.32 1.20
C GLU A 264 10.47 -17.84 1.85
N ASN A 265 11.25 -17.01 1.15
CA ASN A 265 12.50 -16.45 1.64
C ASN A 265 12.26 -15.48 2.78
N THR A 266 11.26 -14.60 2.65
CA THR A 266 10.84 -13.68 3.70
C THR A 266 10.39 -14.44 4.95
N LEU A 267 9.57 -15.48 4.79
CA LEU A 267 9.17 -16.34 5.91
C LEU A 267 10.38 -17.04 6.55
N ASN A 268 11.32 -17.57 5.75
CA ASN A 268 12.52 -18.24 6.26
C ASN A 268 13.55 -17.30 6.88
N SER A 269 13.46 -16.01 6.57
CA SER A 269 14.21 -14.93 7.20
C SER A 269 13.75 -14.65 8.63
N CYS A 270 12.49 -14.95 8.96
CA CYS A 270 11.98 -14.77 10.31
C CYS A 270 12.53 -15.82 11.30
N PRO A 271 12.89 -15.42 12.54
CA PRO A 271 13.12 -16.37 13.64
C PRO A 271 11.89 -17.27 13.89
N PRO A 272 12.05 -18.43 14.55
CA PRO A 272 10.91 -19.27 14.92
C PRO A 272 9.89 -18.53 15.80
N ASN A 273 8.59 -18.79 15.58
CA ASN A 273 7.48 -18.24 16.38
C ASN A 273 7.44 -16.70 16.45
N SER A 274 7.86 -16.01 15.40
CA SER A 274 7.84 -14.54 15.34
C SER A 274 6.51 -13.98 14.82
N LEU A 275 6.19 -12.75 15.22
CA LEU A 275 5.23 -11.91 14.50
C LEU A 275 5.96 -11.13 13.39
N LEU A 276 5.46 -11.20 12.16
CA LEU A 276 5.93 -10.43 11.02
C LEU A 276 4.91 -9.37 10.63
N ILE A 277 5.28 -8.10 10.82
CA ILE A 277 4.54 -6.95 10.30
C ILE A 277 4.80 -6.83 8.80
N THR A 278 3.72 -6.74 8.03
CA THR A 278 3.72 -6.66 6.55
C THR A 278 3.09 -5.35 6.09
N GLY A 279 3.52 -4.84 4.95
CA GLY A 279 3.22 -3.47 4.48
C GLY A 279 2.15 -3.39 3.39
N GLY A 280 2.01 -4.41 2.54
CA GLY A 280 1.18 -4.34 1.35
C GLY A 280 0.53 -5.66 0.94
N ASP A 281 -0.16 -5.61 -0.20
CA ASP A 281 -0.87 -6.79 -0.72
C ASP A 281 0.10 -7.92 -1.08
N LEU A 282 1.23 -7.60 -1.73
CA LEU A 282 2.11 -8.62 -2.30
C LEU A 282 2.81 -9.43 -1.21
N ASP A 283 3.41 -8.78 -0.21
CA ASP A 283 4.09 -9.45 0.90
C ASP A 283 3.08 -10.17 1.81
N THR A 284 1.93 -9.56 2.14
CA THR A 284 0.91 -10.26 2.94
C THR A 284 0.30 -11.46 2.20
N TYR A 285 -0.21 -11.27 0.99
CA TYR A 285 -1.02 -12.30 0.32
C TYR A 285 -0.21 -13.47 -0.21
N SER A 286 0.99 -13.22 -0.75
CA SER A 286 1.84 -14.33 -1.23
C SER A 286 2.31 -15.24 -0.10
N MET A 287 2.67 -14.68 1.07
CA MET A 287 3.02 -15.46 2.26
C MET A 287 1.80 -16.16 2.86
N THR A 288 0.65 -15.48 2.93
CA THR A 288 -0.64 -16.08 3.36
C THR A 288 -1.01 -17.28 2.49
N TYR A 289 -0.85 -17.15 1.18
CA TYR A 289 -1.09 -18.22 0.21
C TYR A 289 -0.16 -19.42 0.43
N LEU A 290 1.14 -19.19 0.63
CA LEU A 290 2.09 -20.27 0.93
C LEU A 290 1.75 -21.01 2.23
N GLN A 291 1.41 -20.27 3.29
CA GLN A 291 0.96 -20.87 4.55
C GLN A 291 -0.29 -21.73 4.35
N ALA A 292 -1.28 -21.25 3.59
CA ALA A 292 -2.54 -21.94 3.36
C ALA A 292 -2.43 -23.15 2.40
N LEU A 293 -1.57 -23.06 1.37
CA LEU A 293 -1.42 -24.11 0.37
C LEU A 293 -0.41 -25.19 0.79
N ARG A 294 0.73 -24.77 1.35
CA ARG A 294 1.91 -25.64 1.55
C ARG A 294 2.29 -25.84 3.01
N ASN A 295 1.58 -25.22 3.96
CA ASN A 295 1.95 -25.22 5.38
C ASN A 295 3.37 -24.70 5.65
N THR A 296 3.85 -23.78 4.80
CA THR A 296 5.20 -23.20 4.92
C THR A 296 5.26 -22.21 6.08
N ARG A 297 6.15 -22.44 7.07
CA ARG A 297 6.42 -21.52 8.18
C ARG A 297 5.14 -20.97 8.83
N THR A 298 4.18 -21.85 9.14
CA THR A 298 2.93 -21.47 9.82
C THR A 298 3.15 -21.02 11.28
N ASP A 299 4.36 -21.18 11.80
CA ASP A 299 4.82 -20.62 13.07
C ASP A 299 5.01 -19.10 13.03
N VAL A 300 5.22 -18.51 11.85
CA VAL A 300 5.34 -17.06 11.66
C VAL A 300 3.94 -16.45 11.54
N VAL A 301 3.55 -15.61 12.49
CA VAL A 301 2.26 -14.92 12.44
C VAL A 301 2.39 -13.71 11.52
N LEU A 302 1.55 -13.63 10.49
CA LEU A 302 1.51 -12.49 9.57
C LEU A 302 0.51 -11.45 10.07
N ALA A 303 0.95 -10.20 10.23
CA ALA A 303 0.11 -9.06 10.57
C ALA A 303 0.29 -7.93 9.56
N ASN A 304 -0.72 -7.63 8.75
CA ASN A 304 -0.67 -6.50 7.82
C ASN A 304 -0.97 -5.18 8.53
N ILE A 305 -0.09 -4.19 8.38
CA ILE A 305 -0.18 -2.89 9.07
C ILE A 305 -1.50 -2.16 8.80
N SER A 306 -2.01 -2.21 7.56
CA SER A 306 -3.28 -1.57 7.21
C SER A 306 -4.46 -2.28 7.86
N LEU A 307 -4.41 -3.62 7.94
CA LEU A 307 -5.44 -4.42 8.60
C LEU A 307 -5.37 -4.36 10.12
N LEU A 308 -4.24 -3.99 10.72
CA LEU A 308 -4.15 -3.73 12.16
C LEU A 308 -5.00 -2.54 12.62
N ASN A 309 -5.53 -1.72 11.70
CA ASN A 309 -6.55 -0.71 12.02
C ASN A 309 -7.98 -1.27 12.05
N VAL A 310 -8.14 -2.59 11.91
CA VAL A 310 -9.43 -3.28 11.85
C VAL A 310 -9.54 -4.24 13.03
N GLY A 311 -10.43 -3.95 13.98
CA GLY A 311 -10.54 -4.68 15.26
C GLY A 311 -10.88 -6.16 15.11
N ARG A 312 -11.70 -6.54 14.12
CA ARG A 312 -11.95 -7.97 13.80
C ARG A 312 -10.68 -8.71 13.34
N TYR A 313 -9.75 -8.01 12.68
CA TYR A 313 -8.46 -8.59 12.30
C TYR A 313 -7.57 -8.79 13.54
N ILE A 314 -7.52 -7.80 14.44
CA ILE A 314 -6.85 -7.94 15.74
C ILE A 314 -7.46 -9.10 16.55
N HIS A 315 -8.79 -9.21 16.59
CA HIS A 315 -9.50 -10.31 17.24
C HIS A 315 -9.07 -11.66 16.64
N HIS A 316 -8.98 -11.77 15.32
CA HIS A 316 -8.44 -12.98 14.67
C HIS A 316 -7.00 -13.29 15.12
N LEU A 317 -6.11 -12.29 15.15
CA LEU A 317 -4.73 -12.48 15.62
C LEU A 317 -4.68 -12.95 17.08
N ARG A 318 -5.53 -12.38 17.95
CA ARG A 318 -5.58 -12.75 19.38
C ARG A 318 -6.00 -14.20 19.58
N TYR A 319 -7.18 -14.58 19.09
CA TYR A 319 -7.77 -15.89 19.44
C TYR A 319 -7.40 -17.02 18.49
N HIS A 320 -7.05 -16.73 17.23
CA HIS A 320 -6.69 -17.77 16.25
C HIS A 320 -5.19 -17.85 15.96
N LYS A 321 -4.42 -16.81 16.27
CA LYS A 321 -2.95 -16.81 16.11
C LYS A 321 -2.18 -16.76 17.44
N GLY A 322 -2.87 -16.67 18.57
CA GLY A 322 -2.26 -16.73 19.90
C GLY A 322 -1.47 -15.48 20.28
N VAL A 323 -1.79 -14.34 19.68
CA VAL A 323 -1.14 -13.06 20.01
C VAL A 323 -1.70 -12.52 21.33
N SER A 324 -0.85 -12.36 22.34
CA SER A 324 -1.27 -11.85 23.65
C SER A 324 -1.30 -10.32 23.65
N LEU A 325 -2.42 -9.72 24.04
CA LEU A 325 -2.63 -8.27 24.01
C LEU A 325 -3.38 -7.82 25.28
N GLN A 326 -2.97 -6.70 25.85
CA GLN A 326 -3.55 -6.09 27.05
C GLN A 326 -4.81 -5.27 26.73
N ILE A 327 -4.81 -4.51 25.64
CA ILE A 327 -5.97 -3.72 25.21
C ILE A 327 -7.12 -4.69 24.86
N SER A 328 -8.36 -4.39 25.23
CA SER A 328 -9.49 -5.28 24.95
C SER A 328 -9.99 -5.16 23.50
N ASP A 329 -10.69 -6.17 22.98
CA ASP A 329 -11.28 -6.09 21.63
C ASP A 329 -12.28 -4.93 21.49
N GLN A 330 -13.03 -4.64 22.56
CA GLN A 330 -13.95 -3.50 22.60
C GLN A 330 -13.18 -2.18 22.48
N GLN A 331 -12.06 -2.04 23.19
CA GLN A 331 -11.25 -0.83 23.12
C GLN A 331 -10.60 -0.66 21.75
N TYR A 332 -10.00 -1.73 21.19
CA TYR A 332 -9.50 -1.70 19.81
C TYR A 332 -10.58 -1.33 18.81
N SER A 333 -11.82 -1.75 19.04
CA SER A 333 -12.94 -1.41 18.18
C SER A 333 -13.30 0.08 18.20
N ILE A 334 -13.20 0.71 19.37
CA ILE A 334 -13.38 2.16 19.52
C ILE A 334 -12.22 2.92 18.87
N LEU A 335 -10.98 2.43 19.04
CA LEU A 335 -9.76 3.07 18.54
C LEU A 335 -9.66 3.11 17.02
N GLN A 336 -10.38 2.25 16.28
CA GLN A 336 -10.32 2.24 14.81
C GLN A 336 -10.71 3.58 14.16
N GLN A 337 -11.39 4.46 14.89
CA GLN A 337 -11.80 5.80 14.46
C GLN A 337 -11.00 6.94 15.12
N HIS A 338 -10.04 6.62 15.99
CA HIS A 338 -9.38 7.58 16.86
C HIS A 338 -7.86 7.41 16.82
N ALA A 339 -7.14 8.50 17.08
CA ALA A 339 -5.74 8.46 17.44
C ALA A 339 -5.60 8.79 18.94
N VAL A 340 -4.65 8.16 19.61
CA VAL A 340 -4.34 8.44 21.03
C VAL A 340 -3.21 9.46 21.08
N ILE A 341 -3.45 10.61 21.70
CA ILE A 341 -2.42 11.64 21.91
C ILE A 341 -1.68 11.34 23.20
N LEU A 342 -0.36 11.36 23.15
CA LEU A 342 0.49 11.19 24.32
C LEU A 342 0.61 12.53 25.05
N ASN A 343 0.22 12.56 26.33
CA ASN A 343 0.21 13.77 27.17
C ASN A 343 1.59 14.48 27.22
N ASP A 344 1.59 15.82 27.12
CA ASP A 344 2.77 16.67 26.98
C ASP A 344 3.55 16.93 28.29
N SER A 345 3.06 16.43 29.42
CA SER A 345 3.59 16.82 30.73
C SER A 345 4.95 16.20 31.07
N LEU A 346 5.40 15.15 30.37
CA LEU A 346 6.64 14.42 30.66
C LEU A 346 7.45 14.12 29.38
N PRO A 347 8.81 14.20 29.44
CA PRO A 347 9.67 13.90 28.28
C PRO A 347 9.73 12.40 27.93
N PHE A 348 9.25 11.54 28.82
CA PHE A 348 9.14 10.10 28.62
C PHE A 348 7.83 9.58 29.23
N VAL A 349 7.22 8.58 28.60
CA VAL A 349 6.05 7.86 29.11
C VAL A 349 6.36 6.36 29.12
N SER A 350 5.93 5.63 30.15
CA SER A 350 6.09 4.16 30.14
C SER A 350 5.06 3.53 29.21
N ALA A 351 5.43 2.45 28.51
CA ALA A 351 4.49 1.73 27.65
C ALA A 351 3.29 1.18 28.45
N GLU A 352 3.51 0.75 29.70
CA GLU A 352 2.45 0.28 30.59
C GLU A 352 1.42 1.39 30.88
N ASP A 353 1.88 2.61 31.15
CA ASP A 353 0.99 3.76 31.37
C ASP A 353 0.21 4.11 30.10
N VAL A 354 0.87 4.14 28.93
CA VAL A 354 0.20 4.39 27.64
C VAL A 354 -0.92 3.36 27.41
N LEU A 355 -0.63 2.08 27.62
CA LEU A 355 -1.60 1.00 27.40
C LEU A 355 -2.72 1.02 28.45
N ALA A 356 -2.42 1.34 29.71
CA ALA A 356 -3.41 1.46 30.78
C ALA A 356 -4.34 2.67 30.59
N GLU A 357 -3.79 3.82 30.18
CA GLU A 357 -4.57 5.02 29.84
C GLU A 357 -5.46 4.76 28.63
N THR A 358 -4.91 4.12 27.59
CA THR A 358 -5.66 3.71 26.39
C THR A 358 -6.78 2.72 26.72
N ALA A 359 -6.57 1.82 27.69
CA ALA A 359 -7.58 0.87 28.12
C ALA A 359 -8.73 1.51 28.93
N THR A 360 -8.52 2.70 29.49
CA THR A 360 -9.46 3.35 30.41
C THR A 360 -10.12 4.61 29.86
N HIS A 361 -9.54 5.24 28.83
CA HIS A 361 -10.02 6.50 28.26
C HIS A 361 -10.34 6.37 26.76
N THR A 362 -11.47 6.95 26.37
CA THR A 362 -11.83 7.19 24.96
C THR A 362 -11.48 8.63 24.61
N PHE A 363 -10.39 8.83 23.88
CA PHE A 363 -10.07 10.15 23.33
C PHE A 363 -10.89 10.36 22.05
N SER A 364 -11.88 11.25 22.08
CA SER A 364 -12.53 11.78 20.88
C SER A 364 -11.75 12.99 20.37
N TYR A 365 -11.38 13.05 19.09
CA TYR A 365 -10.66 14.20 18.54
C TYR A 365 -11.36 14.83 17.32
N GLU A 366 -11.38 16.17 17.31
CA GLU A 366 -11.67 17.04 16.16
C GLU A 366 -10.33 17.35 15.47
N TRP A 367 -10.24 17.18 14.15
CA TRP A 367 -9.01 17.16 13.33
C TRP A 367 -8.07 18.39 13.36
N ASP A 368 -8.28 19.36 14.24
CA ASP A 368 -7.53 20.60 14.27
C ASP A 368 -6.22 20.48 15.08
N TYR A 369 -5.12 20.68 14.36
CA TYR A 369 -3.75 20.98 14.81
C TYR A 369 -3.16 20.08 15.90
N LEU A 370 -2.65 18.92 15.48
CA LEU A 370 -1.68 18.14 16.26
C LEU A 370 -0.29 18.75 16.06
N GLU A 371 0.33 19.22 17.15
CA GLU A 371 1.72 19.68 17.11
C GLU A 371 2.65 18.50 16.81
N ALA A 372 3.63 18.70 15.93
CA ALA A 372 4.56 17.68 15.46
C ALA A 372 5.68 17.39 16.48
N GLU A 373 5.34 17.31 17.76
CA GLU A 373 6.33 16.96 18.78
C GLU A 373 6.56 15.44 18.80
N SER A 374 7.81 15.04 19.01
CA SER A 374 8.15 13.64 19.24
C SER A 374 7.94 13.26 20.71
N ARG A 375 7.65 11.99 20.96
CA ARG A 375 7.53 11.43 22.31
C ARG A 375 8.29 10.12 22.42
N ASN A 376 8.94 9.93 23.56
CA ASN A 376 9.70 8.73 23.87
C ASN A 376 8.86 7.78 24.74
N ILE A 377 8.53 6.61 24.19
CA ILE A 377 7.84 5.53 24.90
C ILE A 377 8.89 4.54 25.39
N MET A 378 8.95 4.34 26.70
CA MET A 378 9.92 3.44 27.33
C MET A 378 9.28 2.09 27.64
N PHE A 379 9.92 1.03 27.18
CA PHE A 379 9.64 -0.32 27.62
C PHE A 379 10.73 -0.82 28.56
N ALA A 380 10.34 -1.63 29.54
CA ALA A 380 11.24 -2.25 30.49
C ALA A 380 10.97 -3.76 30.57
N PHE A 381 12.01 -4.55 30.36
CA PHE A 381 11.92 -6.02 30.35
C PHE A 381 12.98 -6.63 31.26
N MET A 382 12.64 -7.72 31.91
CA MET A 382 13.61 -8.59 32.55
C MET A 382 14.08 -9.62 31.53
N GLU A 383 15.37 -9.60 31.20
CA GLU A 383 16.01 -10.59 30.35
C GLU A 383 17.02 -11.40 31.13
N THR A 384 17.05 -12.71 30.91
CA THR A 384 18.07 -13.59 31.48
C THR A 384 19.27 -13.63 30.54
N ASP A 385 20.43 -13.19 31.02
CA ASP A 385 21.67 -13.22 30.23
C ASP A 385 22.20 -14.67 30.07
N PRO A 386 23.20 -14.92 29.21
CA PRO A 386 23.78 -16.26 29.02
C PRO A 386 24.40 -16.89 30.29
N ASN A 387 24.68 -16.08 31.32
CA ASN A 387 25.15 -16.54 32.63
C ASN A 387 24.00 -16.80 33.61
N HIS A 388 22.75 -16.83 33.12
CA HIS A 388 21.54 -17.01 33.91
C HIS A 388 21.27 -15.89 34.93
N MET A 389 21.84 -14.70 34.70
CA MET A 389 21.57 -13.51 35.51
C MET A 389 20.46 -12.68 34.89
N ASN A 390 19.44 -12.37 35.67
CA ASN A 390 18.36 -11.49 35.26
C ASN A 390 18.84 -10.04 35.24
N ARG A 391 18.73 -9.37 34.09
CA ARG A 391 19.07 -7.96 33.89
C ARG A 391 17.84 -7.20 33.42
N LEU A 392 17.71 -5.98 33.92
CA LEU A 392 16.74 -5.03 33.40
C LEU A 392 17.27 -4.47 32.07
N ASN A 393 16.52 -4.66 31.00
CA ASN A 393 16.77 -4.04 29.71
C ASN A 393 15.64 -3.09 29.35
N THR A 394 15.98 -2.05 28.60
CA THR A 394 15.02 -1.06 28.13
C THR A 394 15.04 -0.94 26.62
N LEU A 395 13.89 -0.63 26.05
CA LEU A 395 13.72 -0.23 24.65
C LEU A 395 13.07 1.16 24.64
N MET A 396 13.65 2.09 23.87
CA MET A 396 13.16 3.46 23.76
C MET A 396 12.61 3.67 22.35
N VAL A 397 11.30 3.88 22.24
CA VAL A 397 10.62 4.09 20.96
C VAL A 397 10.30 5.57 20.82
N GLU A 398 10.91 6.20 19.82
CA GLU A 398 10.70 7.62 19.51
C GLU A 398 9.57 7.73 18.46
N HIS A 399 8.37 8.11 18.90
CA HIS A 399 7.22 8.24 18.01
C HIS A 399 7.02 9.69 17.59
N THR A 400 6.87 9.93 16.29
CA THR A 400 6.58 11.24 15.72
C THR A 400 5.52 11.09 14.64
N PRO A 401 4.44 11.88 14.66
CA PRO A 401 4.03 12.85 15.70
C PRO A 401 3.59 12.17 17.02
N ASN A 402 3.29 12.95 18.07
CA ASN A 402 2.91 12.48 19.42
C ASN A 402 1.54 11.77 19.51
N TYR A 403 0.97 11.31 18.39
CA TYR A 403 -0.26 10.55 18.38
C TYR A 403 -0.04 9.15 17.80
N LEU A 404 -0.85 8.20 18.27
CA LEU A 404 -0.78 6.78 17.93
C LEU A 404 -2.08 6.32 17.28
N TYR A 405 -1.99 5.68 16.12
CA TYR A 405 -3.11 4.96 15.52
C TYR A 405 -3.30 3.58 16.15
N THR A 406 -4.40 2.92 15.79
CA THR A 406 -4.71 1.56 16.27
C THR A 406 -3.58 0.57 15.93
N CYS A 407 -2.98 0.67 14.75
CA CYS A 407 -1.84 -0.17 14.37
C CYS A 407 -0.60 0.07 15.23
N ASP A 408 -0.33 1.32 15.63
CA ASP A 408 0.82 1.66 16.48
C ASP A 408 0.60 1.09 17.88
N LEU A 409 -0.60 1.27 18.43
CA LEU A 409 -1.00 0.69 19.72
C LEU A 409 -0.93 -0.83 19.71
N PHE A 410 -1.30 -1.50 18.62
CA PHE A 410 -1.12 -2.94 18.48
C PHE A 410 0.36 -3.34 18.58
N ILE A 411 1.27 -2.63 17.90
CA ILE A 411 2.70 -2.95 17.95
C ILE A 411 3.25 -2.71 19.36
N LEU A 412 2.90 -1.60 20.01
CA LEU A 412 3.32 -1.31 21.38
C LEU A 412 2.78 -2.34 22.38
N ASP A 413 1.50 -2.72 22.28
CA ASP A 413 0.89 -3.76 23.10
C ASP A 413 1.56 -5.12 22.87
N TYR A 414 1.84 -5.47 21.62
CA TYR A 414 2.58 -6.68 21.28
C TYR A 414 3.97 -6.69 21.91
N ILE A 415 4.72 -5.58 21.81
CA ILE A 415 6.05 -5.46 22.37
C ILE A 415 6.00 -5.66 23.89
N GLN A 416 5.06 -4.99 24.57
CA GLN A 416 4.91 -5.09 26.03
C GLN A 416 4.64 -6.53 26.49
N ASN A 417 3.83 -7.28 25.75
CA ASN A 417 3.31 -8.57 26.20
C ASN A 417 4.04 -9.80 25.64
N ASN A 418 4.74 -9.68 24.51
CA ASN A 418 5.26 -10.85 23.79
C ASN A 418 6.76 -10.78 23.50
N PHE A 419 7.38 -9.59 23.51
CA PHE A 419 8.71 -9.36 22.92
C PHE A 419 9.82 -10.25 23.49
N THR A 420 9.75 -10.60 24.78
CA THR A 420 10.75 -11.48 25.44
C THR A 420 10.71 -12.93 24.93
N ASN A 421 9.56 -13.41 24.45
CA ASN A 421 9.36 -14.81 24.05
C ASN A 421 9.05 -15.00 22.56
N GLN A 422 8.52 -13.97 21.91
CA GLN A 422 8.12 -13.98 20.50
C GLN A 422 8.74 -12.80 19.77
N PRO A 423 9.72 -13.04 18.87
CA PRO A 423 10.38 -11.98 18.13
C PRO A 423 9.41 -11.15 17.29
N LEU A 424 9.63 -9.84 17.23
CA LEU A 424 8.94 -8.93 16.31
C LEU A 424 9.81 -8.67 15.08
N CYS A 425 9.27 -8.92 13.89
CA CYS A 425 9.90 -8.65 12.60
C CYS A 425 9.06 -7.70 11.75
N PHE A 426 9.71 -6.98 10.85
CA PHE A 426 9.11 -6.11 9.85
C PHE A 426 9.60 -6.52 8.46
N SER A 427 8.68 -6.67 7.51
CA SER A 427 9.04 -6.88 6.10
C SER A 427 9.75 -5.65 5.53
N LEU A 428 10.56 -5.84 4.48
CA LEU A 428 11.16 -4.71 3.74
C LEU A 428 10.12 -3.83 3.02
N ALA A 429 8.87 -4.29 2.90
CA ALA A 429 7.78 -3.55 2.25
C ALA A 429 7.02 -2.64 3.23
N CYS A 430 7.34 -2.67 4.53
CA CYS A 430 6.77 -1.75 5.50
C CYS A 430 7.19 -0.30 5.17
N GLN A 431 6.25 0.64 5.33
CA GLN A 431 6.53 2.06 5.16
C GLN A 431 7.55 2.53 6.21
N GLU A 432 8.40 3.49 5.83
CA GLU A 432 9.43 4.02 6.73
C GLU A 432 8.82 4.58 8.03
N SER A 433 7.65 5.22 7.95
CA SER A 433 6.91 5.73 9.11
C SER A 433 6.60 4.66 10.19
N VAL A 434 6.45 3.40 9.79
CA VAL A 434 6.18 2.27 10.70
C VAL A 434 7.47 1.78 11.36
N THR A 435 8.58 1.81 10.64
CA THR A 435 9.88 1.28 11.10
C THR A 435 10.78 2.33 11.76
N GLU A 436 10.61 3.61 11.42
CA GLU A 436 11.42 4.73 11.91
C GLU A 436 11.45 4.80 13.44
N PRO A 437 10.33 4.61 14.18
CA PRO A 437 10.35 4.63 15.64
C PRO A 437 11.27 3.59 16.28
N TYR A 438 11.59 2.53 15.54
CA TYR A 438 12.37 1.38 15.98
C TYR A 438 13.76 1.30 15.34
N LYS A 439 14.09 2.18 14.40
CA LYS A 439 15.25 2.07 13.49
C LYS A 439 16.59 1.85 14.19
N LYS A 440 16.77 2.42 15.37
CA LYS A 440 18.00 2.27 16.18
C LYS A 440 18.20 0.82 16.65
N ASP A 441 17.11 0.07 16.79
CA ASP A 441 17.02 -1.27 17.39
C ASP A 441 16.67 -2.37 16.35
N LEU A 442 16.49 -2.01 15.09
CA LEU A 442 16.25 -2.95 14.00
C LEU A 442 17.57 -3.58 13.51
N VAL A 443 17.55 -4.91 13.36
CA VAL A 443 18.65 -5.71 12.81
C VAL A 443 18.18 -6.43 11.55
N SER A 444 18.90 -6.25 10.44
CA SER A 444 18.64 -6.96 9.17
C SER A 444 18.86 -8.47 9.34
N LEU A 445 17.86 -9.26 8.96
CA LEU A 445 17.89 -10.72 8.92
C LEU A 445 17.37 -11.21 7.56
N GLY A 446 18.14 -10.99 6.50
CA GLY A 446 17.72 -11.31 5.13
C GLY A 446 16.61 -10.36 4.66
N LEU A 447 15.44 -10.88 4.28
CA LEU A 447 14.33 -10.07 3.76
C LEU A 447 13.40 -9.49 4.85
N VAL A 448 13.85 -9.45 6.10
CA VAL A 448 13.11 -8.84 7.22
C VAL A 448 14.06 -8.07 8.13
N TYR A 449 13.52 -7.08 8.84
CA TYR A 449 14.15 -6.47 10.00
C TYR A 449 13.60 -7.08 11.27
N GLN A 450 14.47 -7.50 12.20
CA GLN A 450 14.07 -7.95 13.53
C GLN A 450 14.32 -6.84 14.55
N LEU A 451 13.34 -6.55 15.40
CA LEU A 451 13.53 -5.69 16.56
C LEU A 451 14.33 -6.43 17.64
N LYS A 452 15.39 -5.80 18.15
CA LYS A 452 16.24 -6.34 19.22
C LYS A 452 16.61 -5.27 20.24
N THR A 453 16.71 -5.63 21.52
CA THR A 453 17.29 -4.71 22.53
C THR A 453 18.77 -4.45 22.25
N SER A 454 19.32 -3.35 22.77
CA SER A 454 20.76 -3.06 22.71
C SER A 454 21.64 -4.23 23.16
N SER A 455 21.25 -4.93 24.22
CA SER A 455 22.00 -6.08 24.73
C SER A 455 21.94 -7.31 23.79
N GLN A 456 20.77 -7.55 23.18
CA GLN A 456 20.59 -8.59 22.17
C GLN A 456 21.37 -8.28 20.89
N ARG A 457 21.58 -7.00 20.58
CA ARG A 457 22.37 -6.54 19.44
C ARG A 457 23.85 -6.82 19.62
N GLU A 458 24.42 -6.52 20.80
CA GLU A 458 25.82 -6.86 21.11
C GLU A 458 26.09 -8.36 20.96
N GLN A 459 25.12 -9.20 21.33
CA GLN A 459 25.19 -10.66 21.11
C GLN A 459 25.00 -11.05 19.64
N ALA A 460 24.14 -10.35 18.90
CA ALA A 460 23.92 -10.57 17.47
C ALA A 460 25.13 -10.18 16.61
N ASP A 461 25.87 -9.14 17.00
CA ASP A 461 27.10 -8.70 16.34
C ASP A 461 28.22 -9.76 16.42
N VAL A 462 28.14 -10.67 17.40
CA VAL A 462 29.00 -11.86 17.53
C VAL A 462 28.49 -13.04 16.68
N ILE A 463 27.20 -13.09 16.35
CA ILE A 463 26.52 -14.16 15.59
C ILE A 463 26.20 -13.67 14.15
N LEU A 464 27.13 -12.92 13.53
CA LEU A 464 27.05 -12.55 12.11
C LEU A 464 27.83 -13.51 11.20
N LYS A 465 28.48 -14.54 11.75
CA LYS A 465 29.22 -15.54 10.99
C LYS A 465 28.37 -16.80 10.79
N ASN A 466 27.87 -16.96 9.55
CA ASN A 466 27.46 -18.21 8.87
C ASN A 466 26.01 -18.29 8.34
N ASN A 467 25.05 -17.48 8.82
CA ASN A 467 23.66 -17.56 8.31
C ASN A 467 23.38 -16.67 7.09
N LYS A 468 24.07 -15.54 6.91
CA LYS A 468 23.75 -14.55 5.88
C LYS A 468 24.11 -14.98 4.45
N ILE A 469 25.21 -15.69 4.26
CA ILE A 469 25.64 -16.21 2.95
C ILE A 469 24.73 -17.35 2.47
N ARG A 470 24.28 -18.24 3.39
CA ARG A 470 23.40 -19.39 3.05
C ARG A 470 21.99 -18.99 2.65
N LEU A 471 21.44 -17.91 3.21
CA LEU A 471 20.18 -17.33 2.76
C LEU A 471 20.34 -16.79 1.32
N LEU A 472 21.43 -16.09 1.00
CA LEU A 472 21.62 -15.54 -0.34
C LEU A 472 21.84 -16.62 -1.42
N GLU A 473 22.47 -17.75 -1.10
CA GLU A 473 22.75 -18.84 -2.06
C GLU A 473 21.53 -19.72 -2.42
N LYS A 474 20.61 -19.97 -1.48
CA LYS A 474 19.47 -20.90 -1.70
C LYS A 474 18.38 -20.30 -2.59
N TYR A 475 18.33 -18.98 -2.73
CA TYR A 475 17.09 -18.26 -3.00
C TYR A 475 17.03 -17.50 -4.32
N ILE A 476 18.12 -17.53 -5.10
CA ILE A 476 18.28 -16.70 -6.31
C ILE A 476 18.06 -17.49 -7.60
N TRP A 477 18.07 -18.82 -7.54
CA TRP A 477 18.23 -19.68 -8.71
C TRP A 477 16.98 -19.92 -9.59
N ASN A 478 15.80 -19.37 -9.25
CA ASN A 478 14.56 -19.66 -9.98
C ASN A 478 13.74 -18.42 -10.39
N PHE A 479 14.41 -17.34 -10.81
CA PHE A 479 13.70 -16.13 -11.23
C PHE A 479 13.37 -16.13 -12.73
N LYS A 480 12.21 -16.72 -13.07
CA LYS A 480 11.44 -16.38 -14.28
C LYS A 480 10.11 -15.78 -13.86
N ALA A 481 10.06 -14.47 -13.63
CA ALA A 481 8.79 -13.77 -13.43
C ALA A 481 8.15 -13.43 -14.78
N LYS A 482 6.84 -13.66 -14.93
CA LYS A 482 6.08 -13.16 -16.08
C LYS A 482 5.71 -11.68 -15.91
N ASP A 483 5.65 -11.21 -14.66
CA ASP A 483 5.39 -9.82 -14.29
C ASP A 483 6.72 -9.04 -14.14
N LEU A 484 7.08 -8.27 -15.17
CA LEU A 484 8.32 -7.49 -15.22
C LEU A 484 8.37 -6.37 -14.18
N PHE A 485 7.22 -5.77 -13.84
CA PHE A 485 7.17 -4.69 -12.85
C PHE A 485 7.47 -5.22 -11.45
N LEU A 486 6.79 -6.31 -11.05
CA LEU A 486 7.04 -6.94 -9.75
C LEU A 486 8.43 -7.58 -9.69
N ARG A 487 8.93 -8.09 -10.81
CA ARG A 487 10.31 -8.58 -10.90
C ARG A 487 11.29 -7.50 -10.45
N ASP A 488 11.22 -6.30 -11.03
CA ASP A 488 12.18 -5.24 -10.76
C ASP A 488 12.07 -4.74 -9.32
N MET A 489 10.86 -4.63 -8.77
CA MET A 489 10.64 -4.31 -7.35
C MET A 489 11.29 -5.36 -6.43
N LEU A 490 11.02 -6.65 -6.67
CA LEU A 490 11.55 -7.74 -5.85
C LEU A 490 13.08 -7.84 -5.96
N LEU A 491 13.64 -7.76 -7.17
CA LEU A 491 15.09 -7.75 -7.39
C LEU A 491 15.75 -6.54 -6.71
N GLY A 492 15.09 -5.37 -6.72
CA GLY A 492 15.55 -4.19 -5.99
C GLY A 492 15.72 -4.46 -4.49
N SER A 493 14.79 -5.21 -3.86
CA SER A 493 14.92 -5.61 -2.45
C SER A 493 16.13 -6.51 -2.20
N TYR A 494 16.44 -7.44 -3.11
CA TYR A 494 17.65 -8.27 -2.99
C TYR A 494 18.92 -7.44 -3.24
N LYS A 495 18.95 -6.60 -4.27
CA LYS A 495 20.08 -5.68 -4.54
C LYS A 495 20.40 -4.85 -3.30
N TYR A 496 19.38 -4.25 -2.69
CA TYR A 496 19.51 -3.50 -1.45
C TYR A 496 20.10 -4.36 -0.31
N LEU A 497 19.60 -5.58 -0.12
CA LEU A 497 20.08 -6.49 0.91
C LEU A 497 21.58 -6.80 0.76
N PHE A 498 22.04 -7.17 -0.44
CA PHE A 498 23.46 -7.43 -0.70
C PHE A 498 24.34 -6.22 -0.35
N ILE A 499 23.91 -5.01 -0.73
CA ILE A 499 24.62 -3.76 -0.42
C ILE A 499 24.68 -3.55 1.10
N GLN A 500 23.57 -3.71 1.82
CA GLN A 500 23.55 -3.52 3.29
C GLN A 500 24.38 -4.56 4.02
N GLU A 501 24.39 -5.80 3.54
CA GLU A 501 25.18 -6.87 4.14
C GLU A 501 26.68 -6.66 3.89
N ALA A 502 27.07 -6.21 2.70
CA ALA A 502 28.45 -5.84 2.41
C ALA A 502 28.90 -4.65 3.27
N LYS A 503 28.05 -3.62 3.43
CA LYS A 503 28.31 -2.48 4.35
C LYS A 503 28.54 -2.96 5.78
N SER A 504 27.67 -3.84 6.27
CA SER A 504 27.74 -4.40 7.62
C SER A 504 29.02 -5.20 7.84
N ALA A 505 29.42 -6.02 6.86
CA ALA A 505 30.67 -6.77 6.89
C ALA A 505 31.90 -5.84 7.00
N LEU A 506 31.92 -4.73 6.25
CA LEU A 506 33.01 -3.75 6.36
C LEU A 506 33.04 -3.02 7.72
N THR A 507 31.88 -2.76 8.33
CA THR A 507 31.80 -2.15 9.67
C THR A 507 32.47 -3.01 10.74
N ILE A 508 32.32 -4.34 10.64
CA ILE A 508 32.99 -5.31 11.54
C ILE A 508 34.38 -5.74 11.04
N LYS A 509 34.93 -5.04 10.03
CA LYS A 509 36.25 -5.29 9.42
C LYS A 509 36.40 -6.67 8.78
N ASP A 510 35.31 -7.29 8.33
CA ASP A 510 35.32 -8.52 7.54
C ASP A 510 35.30 -8.21 6.03
N THR A 511 36.46 -7.77 5.52
CA THR A 511 36.60 -7.39 4.10
C THR A 511 36.39 -8.56 3.14
N ASN A 512 36.74 -9.79 3.53
CA ASN A 512 36.58 -10.97 2.67
C ASN A 512 35.10 -11.27 2.42
N THR A 513 34.27 -11.21 3.46
CA THR A 513 32.82 -11.37 3.33
C THR A 513 32.21 -10.24 2.49
N ALA A 514 32.68 -9.00 2.67
CA ALA A 514 32.23 -7.87 1.85
C ALA A 514 32.52 -8.08 0.36
N ILE A 515 33.76 -8.47 0.00
CA ILE A 515 34.15 -8.77 -1.38
C ILE A 515 33.27 -9.89 -1.97
N LEU A 516 33.08 -10.98 -1.23
CA LEU A 516 32.25 -12.11 -1.67
C LEU A 516 30.81 -11.68 -1.96
N LEU A 517 30.21 -10.84 -1.11
CA LEU A 517 28.86 -10.33 -1.30
C LEU A 517 28.76 -9.40 -2.52
N ILE A 518 29.75 -8.55 -2.73
CA ILE A 518 29.83 -7.65 -3.90
C ILE A 518 29.97 -8.45 -5.20
N ASP A 519 30.87 -9.44 -5.23
CA ASP A 519 31.07 -10.29 -6.41
C ASP A 519 29.79 -11.07 -6.73
N LYS A 520 29.10 -11.59 -5.71
CA LYS A 520 27.81 -12.25 -5.88
C LYS A 520 26.72 -11.31 -6.36
N TYR A 521 26.67 -10.07 -5.86
CA TYR A 521 25.76 -9.05 -6.38
C TYR A 521 25.94 -8.88 -7.89
N ILE A 522 27.18 -8.69 -8.35
CA ILE A 522 27.49 -8.44 -9.76
C ILE A 522 27.16 -9.65 -10.64
N GLU A 523 27.43 -10.87 -10.14
CA GLU A 523 27.09 -12.13 -10.82
C GLU A 523 25.57 -12.30 -10.99
N LEU A 524 24.80 -11.95 -9.97
CA LEU A 524 23.38 -12.30 -9.87
C LEU A 524 22.45 -11.22 -10.43
N PHE A 525 22.89 -9.96 -10.43
CA PHE A 525 22.12 -8.85 -10.95
C PHE A 525 22.85 -8.10 -12.06
N PRO A 526 23.30 -8.77 -13.14
CA PRO A 526 23.88 -8.07 -14.26
C PRO A 526 22.82 -7.16 -14.93
N ASP A 527 23.28 -6.14 -15.66
CA ASP A 527 22.43 -5.18 -16.35
C ASP A 527 21.39 -5.83 -17.29
N SER A 528 21.72 -6.99 -17.85
CA SER A 528 20.84 -7.79 -18.71
C SER A 528 19.63 -8.42 -17.99
N ILE A 529 19.70 -8.54 -16.66
CA ILE A 529 18.61 -9.06 -15.80
C ILE A 529 17.81 -7.92 -15.21
N MET A 530 18.50 -6.92 -14.65
CA MET A 530 17.89 -5.70 -14.11
C MET A 530 18.83 -4.52 -14.37
N THR A 531 18.34 -3.56 -15.15
CA THR A 531 19.10 -2.39 -15.57
C THR A 531 19.74 -1.67 -14.39
N TYR A 532 21.00 -1.28 -14.54
CA TYR A 532 21.73 -0.55 -13.51
C TYR A 532 21.12 0.84 -13.24
N GLY A 533 21.31 1.32 -12.03
CA GLY A 533 20.82 2.63 -11.59
C GLY A 533 21.39 3.03 -10.23
N HIS A 534 20.52 3.47 -9.33
CA HIS A 534 20.93 4.02 -8.04
C HIS A 534 21.53 3.00 -7.06
N TYR A 535 21.15 1.72 -7.17
CA TYR A 535 21.77 0.66 -6.36
C TYR A 535 23.25 0.54 -6.67
N GLU A 536 23.62 0.54 -7.95
CA GLU A 536 25.01 0.48 -8.39
C GLU A 536 25.80 1.75 -8.01
N ALA A 537 25.18 2.93 -8.03
CA ALA A 537 25.81 4.13 -7.49
C ALA A 537 26.13 3.98 -5.98
N THR A 538 25.23 3.34 -5.22
CA THR A 538 25.48 3.03 -3.79
C THR A 538 26.56 1.96 -3.61
N LEU A 539 26.69 1.02 -4.56
CA LEU A 539 27.71 -0.04 -4.56
C LEU A 539 29.12 0.52 -4.79
N MET A 540 29.27 1.68 -5.45
CA MET A 540 30.58 2.26 -5.76
C MET A 540 31.44 2.53 -4.51
N ASP A 541 30.86 3.04 -3.42
CA ASP A 541 31.58 3.21 -2.15
C ASP A 541 32.17 1.89 -1.64
N LEU A 542 31.41 0.81 -1.77
CA LEU A 542 31.84 -0.52 -1.36
C LEU A 542 33.00 -1.03 -2.22
N LEU A 543 32.94 -0.82 -3.53
CA LEU A 543 34.02 -1.19 -4.47
C LEU A 543 35.31 -0.42 -4.20
N ILE A 544 35.21 0.87 -3.83
CA ILE A 544 36.36 1.68 -3.42
C ILE A 544 36.98 1.11 -2.15
N ARG A 545 36.16 0.88 -1.12
CA ARG A 545 36.61 0.38 0.21
C ARG A 545 37.18 -1.04 0.17
N THR A 546 36.86 -1.81 -0.85
CA THR A 546 37.35 -3.17 -1.09
C THR A 546 38.45 -3.25 -2.16
N HIS A 547 38.86 -2.11 -2.73
CA HIS A 547 39.88 -2.00 -3.77
C HIS A 547 39.54 -2.76 -5.07
N GLN A 548 38.26 -2.84 -5.43
CA GLN A 548 37.75 -3.50 -6.62
C GLN A 548 37.66 -2.54 -7.83
N THR A 549 38.80 -1.92 -8.19
CA THR A 549 38.88 -0.80 -9.14
C THR A 549 38.38 -1.13 -10.56
N ASN A 550 38.59 -2.34 -11.07
CA ASN A 550 38.13 -2.70 -12.42
C ASN A 550 36.60 -2.71 -12.50
N GLN A 551 35.94 -3.40 -11.56
CA GLN A 551 34.47 -3.43 -11.47
C GLN A 551 33.89 -2.03 -11.24
N LEU A 552 34.57 -1.19 -10.44
CA LEU A 552 34.18 0.21 -10.24
C LEU A 552 34.13 0.98 -11.57
N ASN A 553 35.18 0.85 -12.40
CA ASN A 553 35.25 1.54 -13.69
C ASN A 553 34.21 1.01 -14.69
N ASP A 554 33.99 -0.31 -14.74
CA ASP A 554 33.00 -0.93 -15.62
C ASP A 554 31.58 -0.45 -15.26
N ILE A 555 31.22 -0.49 -13.98
CA ILE A 555 29.90 -0.04 -13.50
C ILE A 555 29.73 1.47 -13.72
N ALA A 556 30.75 2.28 -13.44
CA ALA A 556 30.69 3.72 -13.68
C ALA A 556 30.48 4.03 -15.16
N SER A 557 31.19 3.35 -16.06
CA SER A 557 31.03 3.52 -17.50
C SER A 557 29.61 3.20 -17.96
N HIS A 558 29.04 2.07 -17.52
CA HIS A 558 27.66 1.68 -17.85
C HIS A 558 26.61 2.65 -17.31
N LEU A 559 26.74 3.11 -16.06
CA LEU A 559 25.82 4.12 -15.51
C LEU A 559 25.88 5.42 -16.32
N LEU A 560 27.07 5.84 -16.75
CA LEU A 560 27.24 7.02 -17.60
C LEU A 560 26.64 6.82 -18.99
N ASP A 561 26.65 5.61 -19.55
CA ASP A 561 25.95 5.30 -20.80
C ASP A 561 24.44 5.45 -20.64
N LEU A 562 23.86 4.98 -19.54
CA LEU A 562 22.44 5.15 -19.22
C LEU A 562 22.06 6.62 -19.01
N VAL A 563 22.90 7.38 -18.29
CA VAL A 563 22.74 8.83 -18.13
C VAL A 563 22.73 9.52 -19.50
N ASN A 564 23.60 9.11 -20.42
CA ASN A 564 23.62 9.66 -21.78
C ASN A 564 22.32 9.34 -22.55
N VAL A 565 21.77 8.13 -22.40
CA VAL A 565 20.45 7.79 -22.96
C VAL A 565 19.35 8.69 -22.38
N PHE A 566 19.32 8.89 -21.06
CA PHE A 566 18.38 9.80 -20.41
C PHE A 566 18.49 11.24 -20.95
N ILE A 567 19.71 11.80 -20.99
CA ILE A 567 19.95 13.15 -21.51
C ILE A 567 19.47 13.27 -22.97
N THR A 568 19.80 12.31 -23.81
CA THR A 568 19.51 12.39 -25.25
C THR A 568 18.04 12.12 -25.61
N THR A 569 17.31 11.38 -24.78
CA THR A 569 15.93 10.97 -25.05
C THR A 569 14.87 11.72 -24.23
N LYS A 570 15.19 12.13 -22.99
CA LYS A 570 14.23 12.71 -22.04
C LYS A 570 14.46 14.19 -21.76
N LEU A 571 15.72 14.64 -21.78
CA LEU A 571 16.07 16.06 -21.61
C LEU A 571 16.22 16.80 -22.94
N ASN A 572 15.81 16.18 -24.04
CA ASN A 572 15.94 16.76 -25.36
C ASN A 572 14.96 17.94 -25.54
N PRO A 573 15.44 19.17 -25.75
CA PRO A 573 14.60 20.37 -25.80
C PRO A 573 13.60 20.39 -26.96
N ASN A 574 13.73 19.49 -27.93
CA ASN A 574 12.76 19.33 -29.02
C ASN A 574 11.47 18.58 -28.59
N TRP A 575 11.43 18.03 -27.37
CA TRP A 575 10.28 17.31 -26.83
C TRP A 575 9.52 18.22 -25.87
N GLN A 576 8.21 18.37 -26.06
CA GLN A 576 7.36 19.28 -25.26
C GLN A 576 7.02 18.76 -23.86
N SER A 577 7.54 17.60 -23.45
CA SER A 577 7.26 17.01 -22.12
C SER A 577 8.24 17.53 -21.08
N VAL A 578 7.72 17.99 -19.94
CA VAL A 578 8.53 18.25 -18.74
C VAL A 578 9.10 16.90 -18.26
N PRO A 579 10.42 16.81 -18.02
CA PRO A 579 11.03 15.57 -17.52
C PRO A 579 10.53 15.25 -16.11
N ASP A 580 10.44 13.96 -15.78
CA ASP A 580 10.01 13.48 -14.47
C ASP A 580 11.00 13.91 -13.38
N GLU A 581 10.53 14.63 -12.35
CA GLU A 581 11.39 15.23 -11.33
C GLU A 581 12.15 14.16 -10.51
N HIS A 582 11.52 13.00 -10.26
CA HIS A 582 12.17 11.89 -9.56
C HIS A 582 13.29 11.27 -10.41
N GLU A 583 13.05 11.05 -11.71
CA GLU A 583 14.07 10.52 -12.62
C GLU A 583 15.25 11.50 -12.79
N VAL A 584 14.98 12.82 -12.84
CA VAL A 584 16.04 13.86 -12.84
C VAL A 584 16.85 13.81 -11.56
N ALA A 585 16.21 13.72 -10.40
CA ALA A 585 16.89 13.62 -9.11
C ALA A 585 17.76 12.37 -8.99
N LEU A 586 17.28 11.25 -9.52
CA LEU A 586 18.02 9.99 -9.57
C LEU A 586 19.33 10.12 -10.36
N TRP A 587 19.26 10.64 -11.59
CA TRP A 587 20.45 10.79 -12.44
C TRP A 587 21.39 11.90 -11.96
N MET A 588 20.84 12.91 -11.27
CA MET A 588 21.64 13.89 -10.55
C MET A 588 22.48 13.23 -9.45
N TYR A 589 21.85 12.39 -8.61
CA TYR A 589 22.54 11.64 -7.58
C TYR A 589 23.66 10.76 -8.17
N VAL A 590 23.34 9.97 -9.20
CA VAL A 590 24.32 9.07 -9.87
C VAL A 590 25.52 9.85 -10.41
N THR A 591 25.29 10.91 -11.17
CA THR A 591 26.37 11.71 -11.77
C THR A 591 27.21 12.43 -10.71
N ASN A 592 26.58 12.94 -9.64
CA ASN A 592 27.31 13.53 -8.52
C ASN A 592 28.18 12.50 -7.80
N THR A 593 27.64 11.32 -7.50
CA THR A 593 28.39 10.23 -6.86
C THR A 593 29.63 9.87 -7.67
N ILE A 594 29.51 9.68 -8.99
CA ILE A 594 30.66 9.33 -9.84
C ILE A 594 31.68 10.47 -9.93
N LYS A 595 31.21 11.71 -10.03
CA LYS A 595 32.03 12.93 -10.11
C LYS A 595 32.91 13.12 -8.86
N GLU A 596 32.39 12.79 -7.68
CA GLU A 596 33.08 12.93 -6.40
C GLU A 596 34.15 11.85 -6.14
N ILE A 597 34.20 10.78 -6.95
CA ILE A 597 35.20 9.74 -6.78
C ILE A 597 36.61 10.28 -7.10
N SER A 598 37.55 9.98 -6.20
CA SER A 598 38.94 10.41 -6.30
C SER A 598 39.62 9.87 -7.58
N PRO A 599 40.49 10.67 -8.23
CA PRO A 599 41.27 10.24 -9.40
C PRO A 599 42.12 8.96 -9.18
N GLU A 600 42.40 8.61 -7.93
CA GLU A 600 43.14 7.39 -7.58
C GLU A 600 42.36 6.11 -7.91
N TYR A 601 41.02 6.16 -7.86
CA TYR A 601 40.16 4.98 -8.00
C TYR A 601 39.39 4.93 -9.33
N LEU A 602 39.14 6.08 -9.97
CA LEU A 602 38.30 6.14 -11.17
C LEU A 602 39.04 6.77 -12.35
N GLU A 603 38.93 6.13 -13.52
CA GLU A 603 39.54 6.59 -14.76
C GLU A 603 39.10 8.02 -15.12
N THR A 604 40.06 8.81 -15.61
CA THR A 604 39.84 10.20 -16.00
C THR A 604 38.70 10.36 -17.01
N GLY A 605 38.53 9.40 -17.93
CA GLY A 605 37.45 9.42 -18.92
C GLY A 605 36.06 9.42 -18.27
N ASN A 606 35.82 8.51 -17.33
CA ASN A 606 34.55 8.42 -16.60
C ASN A 606 34.30 9.67 -15.74
N ARG A 607 35.33 10.21 -15.09
CA ARG A 607 35.21 11.44 -14.29
C ARG A 607 34.83 12.66 -15.12
N LEU A 608 35.44 12.82 -16.30
CA LEU A 608 35.12 13.93 -17.21
C LEU A 608 33.69 13.82 -17.74
N ARG A 609 33.27 12.61 -18.16
CA ARG A 609 31.88 12.33 -18.59
C ARG A 609 30.87 12.64 -17.48
N ALA A 610 31.14 12.21 -16.25
CA ALA A 610 30.26 12.46 -15.10
C ALA A 610 30.09 13.95 -14.84
N ASN A 611 31.18 14.73 -14.89
CA ASN A 611 31.11 16.18 -14.73
C ASN A 611 30.33 16.85 -15.86
N GLU A 612 30.57 16.46 -17.12
CA GLU A 612 29.81 16.98 -18.26
C GLU A 612 28.31 16.70 -18.15
N TYR A 613 27.94 15.47 -17.76
CA TYR A 613 26.54 15.07 -17.62
C TYR A 613 25.86 15.74 -16.43
N TYR A 614 26.55 15.90 -15.30
CA TYR A 614 26.04 16.64 -14.15
C TYR A 614 25.60 18.06 -14.54
N GLU A 615 26.46 18.80 -15.25
CA GLU A 615 26.16 20.16 -15.71
C GLU A 615 24.98 20.20 -16.71
N LYS A 616 24.77 19.14 -17.49
CA LYS A 616 23.62 19.03 -18.42
C LYS A 616 22.30 18.75 -17.72
N ILE A 617 22.31 18.03 -16.60
CA ILE A 617 21.10 17.68 -15.84
C ILE A 617 20.73 18.81 -14.87
N LEU A 618 21.72 19.54 -14.34
CA LEU A 618 21.55 20.56 -13.29
C LEU A 618 20.43 21.57 -13.55
N PRO A 619 20.21 22.09 -14.78
CA PRO A 619 19.13 23.04 -15.05
C PRO A 619 17.71 22.48 -14.86
N PHE A 620 17.56 21.15 -14.83
CA PHE A 620 16.28 20.47 -14.68
C PHE A 620 16.01 20.01 -13.25
N TYR A 621 17.03 20.02 -12.39
CA TYR A 621 16.92 19.65 -10.97
C TYR A 621 16.38 20.84 -10.18
N ARG A 622 15.21 20.68 -9.55
CA ARG A 622 14.49 21.75 -8.85
C ARG A 622 14.52 21.58 -7.35
#